data_AF-A0A0D0NTB2-F1
#
_entry.id   AF-A0A0D0NTB2-F1
#
_cell.length_a   1.000
_cell.length_b   1.000
_cell.length_c   1.000
_cell.angle_alpha   90.00
_cell.angle_beta   90.00
_cell.angle_gamma   90.00
#
_symmetry.space_group_name_H-M   'P 1'
#
loop_
_entity.id
_entity.type
_entity.pdbx_description
1 polymer ?
#
loop_
_entity_poly.entity_id
_entity_poly.type
_entity_poly.pdbx_seq_one_letter_code
_entity_poly.pdbx_strand_id
1 'polypeptide(L)'
;MSTKITFEDLIAEVENAYEIVEFVGPDGTVFAMRSLVILPREARRSVVAAVAVANNKSADVDQQETAIDKVLVSVVDKPSEFQSVLDALPLGAKVKLIEAWSEGTQAGEA
;
A
#
# COMPACT_ATOMS: atom_id res chain seq x y z
N MET A 1 10.69 14.18 36.39
CA MET A 1 9.59 14.44 35.43
C MET A 1 9.31 13.14 34.71
N SER A 2 8.05 12.71 34.63
CA SER A 2 7.67 11.52 33.84
C SER A 2 7.21 11.98 32.47
N THR A 3 7.91 11.58 31.42
CA THR A 3 7.49 11.81 30.04
C THR A 3 6.23 10.99 29.78
N LYS A 4 5.15 11.64 29.32
CA LYS A 4 3.93 10.98 28.86
C LYS A 4 3.89 11.07 27.35
N ILE A 5 3.73 9.94 26.67
CA ILE A 5 3.49 9.85 25.23
C ILE A 5 2.05 9.41 25.06
N THR A 6 1.28 10.09 24.21
CA THR A 6 -0.08 9.67 23.87
C THR A 6 -0.06 8.63 22.75
N PHE A 7 -1.15 7.88 22.60
CA PHE A 7 -1.29 6.93 21.51
C PHE A 7 -1.19 7.63 20.14
N GLU A 8 -1.85 8.79 20.00
CA GLU A 8 -1.83 9.58 18.77
C GLU A 8 -0.43 10.10 18.45
N ASP A 9 0.31 10.59 19.46
CA ASP A 9 1.71 11.00 19.29
C ASP A 9 2.59 9.85 18.82
N LEU A 10 2.44 8.66 19.39
CA LEU A 10 3.25 7.50 19.02
C LEU A 10 2.94 7.02 17.59
N ILE A 11 1.66 7.01 17.20
CA ILE A 11 1.28 6.64 15.83
C ILE A 11 1.79 7.69 14.84
N ALA A 12 1.62 8.99 15.14
CA ALA A 12 2.11 10.05 14.26
C ALA A 12 3.64 10.04 14.15
N GLU A 13 4.38 9.82 15.24
CA GLU A 13 5.83 9.70 15.23
C GLU A 13 6.29 8.54 14.34
N VAL A 14 5.60 7.40 14.44
CA VAL A 14 5.85 6.24 13.58
C VAL A 14 5.48 6.56 12.13
N GLU A 15 4.31 7.11 11.83
CA GLU A 15 3.90 7.43 10.45
C GLU A 15 4.86 8.41 9.77
N ASN A 16 5.41 9.38 10.50
CA ASN A 16 6.43 10.31 9.97
C ASN A 16 7.81 9.68 9.78
N ALA A 17 8.09 8.55 10.43
CA ALA A 17 9.39 7.87 10.34
C ALA A 17 9.52 6.94 9.13
N TYR A 18 8.41 6.62 8.44
CA TYR A 18 8.41 5.73 7.28
C TYR A 18 8.05 6.47 6.00
N GLU A 19 8.66 6.05 4.89
CA GLU A 19 8.37 6.62 3.58
C GLU A 19 6.94 6.29 3.13
N ILE A 20 6.33 7.29 2.50
CA ILE A 20 5.01 7.23 1.88
C ILE A 20 5.21 7.44 0.38
N VAL A 21 4.59 6.59 -0.43
CA VAL A 21 4.59 6.75 -1.88
C VAL A 21 3.30 7.42 -2.28
N GLU A 22 3.40 8.61 -2.89
CA GLU A 22 2.26 9.35 -3.39
C GLU A 22 1.95 8.98 -4.85
N PHE A 23 0.67 8.76 -5.13
CA PHE A 23 0.16 8.55 -6.48
C PHE A 23 -0.91 9.60 -6.79
N VAL A 24 -0.81 10.23 -7.95
CA VAL A 24 -1.78 11.23 -8.41
C VAL A 24 -2.78 10.55 -9.35
N GLY A 25 -4.04 10.53 -8.92
CA GLY A 25 -5.17 9.99 -9.67
C GLY A 25 -5.57 10.84 -10.87
N PRO A 26 -6.48 10.33 -11.71
CA PRO A 26 -6.89 10.97 -12.97
C PRO A 26 -7.61 12.32 -12.78
N ASP A 27 -8.18 12.55 -11.60
CA ASP A 27 -8.86 13.78 -11.19
C ASP A 27 -7.93 14.76 -10.43
N GLY A 28 -6.64 14.41 -10.30
CA GLY A 28 -5.67 15.16 -9.51
C GLY A 28 -5.70 14.82 -8.01
N THR A 29 -6.54 13.88 -7.58
CA THR A 29 -6.56 13.42 -6.18
C THR A 29 -5.26 12.70 -5.85
N VAL A 30 -4.62 13.10 -4.74
CA VAL A 30 -3.42 12.43 -4.24
C VAL A 30 -3.82 11.31 -3.29
N PHE A 31 -3.23 10.15 -3.55
CA PHE A 31 -3.34 8.92 -2.77
C PHE A 31 -2.01 8.61 -2.12
N ALA A 32 -2.00 8.47 -0.80
CA ALA A 32 -0.81 8.21 -0.01
C ALA A 32 -0.74 6.71 0.34
N MET A 33 0.25 6.01 -0.23
CA MET A 33 0.48 4.60 0.01
C MET A 33 1.52 4.41 1.12
N ARG A 34 1.11 3.73 2.18
CA ARG A 34 1.86 3.52 3.42
C ARG A 34 2.78 2.31 3.35
N SER A 35 3.89 2.35 4.09
CA SER A 35 4.76 1.19 4.26
C SER A 35 4.08 0.05 5.04
N LEU A 36 4.44 -1.20 4.72
CA LEU A 36 3.95 -2.40 5.40
C LEU A 36 4.14 -2.38 6.93
N VAL A 37 5.20 -1.71 7.41
CA VAL A 37 5.59 -1.70 8.82
C VAL A 37 4.60 -0.90 9.67
N ILE A 38 4.02 0.16 9.11
CA ILE A 38 3.06 1.04 9.78
C ILE A 38 1.61 0.62 9.58
N LEU A 39 1.35 -0.40 8.75
CA LEU A 39 0.01 -0.92 8.56
C LEU A 39 -0.49 -1.67 9.81
N PRO A 40 -1.80 -1.56 10.13
CA PRO A 40 -2.45 -2.41 11.10
C PRO A 40 -2.20 -3.90 10.80
N ARG A 41 -2.16 -4.73 11.83
CA ARG A 41 -1.83 -6.16 11.71
C ARG A 41 -2.70 -6.89 10.68
N GLU A 42 -4.00 -6.59 10.63
CA GLU A 42 -4.93 -7.22 9.69
C GLU A 42 -4.66 -6.80 8.25
N ALA A 43 -4.44 -5.50 8.00
CA ALA A 43 -4.06 -4.98 6.69
C ALA A 43 -2.72 -5.58 6.23
N ARG A 44 -1.70 -5.62 7.10
CA ARG A 44 -0.41 -6.25 6.79
C ARG A 44 -0.54 -7.73 6.40
N ARG A 45 -1.34 -8.51 7.12
CA ARG A 45 -1.59 -9.92 6.78
C ARG A 45 -2.29 -10.06 5.43
N SER A 46 -3.26 -9.20 5.16
CA SER A 46 -3.97 -9.14 3.88
C SER A 46 -3.00 -8.88 2.72
N VAL A 47 -2.11 -7.88 2.87
CA VAL A 47 -1.09 -7.54 1.87
C VAL A 47 -0.12 -8.70 1.65
N VAL A 48 0.43 -9.31 2.71
CA VAL A 48 1.37 -10.43 2.57
C VAL A 48 0.76 -11.62 1.82
N ALA A 49 -0.50 -11.96 2.12
CA ALA A 49 -1.22 -13.01 1.41
C ALA A 49 -1.45 -12.65 -0.07
N ALA A 50 -1.79 -11.40 -0.37
CA ALA A 50 -2.02 -10.93 -1.72
C ALA A 50 -0.72 -10.85 -2.55
N VAL A 51 0.39 -10.38 -1.98
CA VAL A 51 1.71 -10.40 -2.62
C VAL A 51 2.14 -11.82 -3.00
N ALA A 52 1.83 -12.82 -2.17
CA ALA A 52 2.12 -14.22 -2.48
C ALA A 52 1.34 -14.71 -3.71
N VAL A 53 0.09 -14.25 -3.90
CA VAL A 53 -0.72 -14.59 -5.08
C VAL A 53 -0.25 -13.82 -6.31
N ALA A 54 0.04 -12.52 -6.18
CA ALA A 54 0.53 -11.69 -7.29
C ALA A 54 1.86 -12.23 -7.87
N ASN A 55 2.71 -12.81 -7.03
CA ASN A 55 3.98 -13.43 -7.46
C ASN A 55 3.87 -14.91 -7.84
N ASN A 56 2.68 -15.52 -7.73
CA ASN A 56 2.49 -16.92 -8.07
C ASN A 56 2.40 -17.10 -9.59
N LYS A 57 3.43 -17.73 -10.17
CA LYS A 57 3.51 -18.03 -11.62
C LYS A 57 2.43 -18.98 -12.13
N SER A 58 1.78 -19.70 -11.22
CA SER A 58 0.68 -20.62 -11.54
C SER A 58 -0.71 -19.99 -11.36
N ALA A 59 -0.78 -18.77 -10.82
CA ALA A 59 -2.04 -18.02 -10.78
C ALA A 59 -2.35 -17.49 -12.18
N ASP A 60 -3.62 -17.48 -12.55
CA ASP A 60 -4.07 -16.82 -13.77
C ASP A 60 -3.99 -15.29 -13.64
N VAL A 61 -4.09 -14.61 -14.79
CA VAL A 61 -3.90 -13.16 -14.88
C VAL A 61 -4.92 -12.40 -14.05
N ASP A 62 -6.19 -12.83 -14.04
CA ASP A 62 -7.25 -12.21 -13.25
C ASP A 62 -7.01 -12.36 -11.74
N GLN A 63 -6.51 -13.51 -11.30
CA GLN A 63 -6.11 -13.73 -9.90
C GLN A 63 -4.93 -12.85 -9.50
N GLN A 64 -3.94 -12.70 -10.37
CA GLN A 64 -2.80 -11.80 -10.13
C GLN A 64 -3.25 -10.35 -10.06
N GLU A 65 -4.11 -9.92 -10.97
CA GLU A 65 -4.68 -8.56 -10.98
C GLU A 65 -5.48 -8.28 -9.71
N THR A 66 -6.40 -9.17 -9.34
CA THR A 66 -7.18 -9.07 -8.10
C THR A 66 -6.28 -8.99 -6.86
N ALA A 67 -5.18 -9.74 -6.86
CA ALA A 67 -4.21 -9.71 -5.78
C ALA A 67 -3.46 -8.37 -5.72
N ILE A 68 -3.04 -7.82 -6.87
CA ILE A 68 -2.41 -6.50 -6.94
C ILE A 68 -3.36 -5.42 -6.41
N ASP A 69 -4.62 -5.42 -6.86
CA ASP A 69 -5.62 -4.45 -6.39
C ASP A 69 -5.80 -4.53 -4.87
N LYS A 70 -5.88 -5.76 -4.34
CA LYS A 70 -5.99 -5.97 -2.90
C LYS A 70 -4.79 -5.41 -2.11
N VAL A 71 -3.57 -5.51 -2.64
CA VAL A 71 -2.40 -4.89 -2.03
C VAL A 71 -2.54 -3.38 -2.03
N LEU A 72 -2.77 -2.79 -3.20
CA LEU A 72 -2.83 -1.35 -3.42
C LEU A 72 -3.93 -0.66 -2.60
N VAL A 73 -5.11 -1.28 -2.49
CA VAL A 73 -6.20 -0.80 -1.63
C VAL A 73 -5.87 -0.93 -0.14
N SER A 74 -5.12 -1.97 0.26
CA SER A 74 -4.80 -2.17 1.68
C SER A 74 -3.74 -1.19 2.20
N VAL A 75 -2.98 -0.55 1.31
CA VAL A 75 -1.87 0.34 1.68
C VAL A 75 -2.20 1.81 1.53
N VAL A 76 -3.27 2.16 0.83
CA VAL A 76 -3.65 3.55 0.55
C VAL A 76 -4.46 4.17 1.70
N ASP A 77 -4.38 5.49 1.86
CA ASP A 77 -5.14 6.28 2.81
C ASP A 77 -6.65 6.36 2.50
N LYS A 78 -7.02 6.32 1.21
CA LYS A 78 -8.42 6.44 0.72
C LYS A 78 -8.87 5.20 -0.07
N PRO A 79 -9.04 4.04 0.57
CA PRO A 79 -9.27 2.76 -0.12
C PRO A 79 -10.53 2.76 -0.99
N SER A 80 -11.63 3.36 -0.52
CA SER A 80 -12.90 3.39 -1.23
C SER A 80 -12.84 4.20 -2.53
N GLU A 81 -12.14 5.34 -2.52
CA GLU A 81 -11.97 6.21 -3.68
C GLU A 81 -10.95 5.61 -4.67
N PHE A 82 -9.92 4.97 -4.12
CA PHE A 82 -8.83 4.39 -4.91
C PHE A 82 -9.26 3.16 -5.71
N GLN A 83 -10.22 2.37 -5.23
CA GLN A 83 -10.74 1.21 -5.97
C GLN A 83 -11.24 1.61 -7.37
N SER A 84 -11.97 2.72 -7.48
CA SER A 84 -12.47 3.20 -8.78
C SER A 84 -11.34 3.63 -9.72
N VAL A 85 -10.20 4.07 -9.17
CA VAL A 85 -9.01 4.41 -9.95
C VAL A 85 -8.32 3.14 -10.45
N LEU A 86 -8.20 2.11 -9.60
CA LEU A 86 -7.64 0.82 -9.99
C LEU A 86 -8.45 0.16 -11.09
N ASP A 87 -9.78 0.20 -11.02
CA ASP A 87 -10.66 -0.38 -12.06
C ASP A 87 -10.46 0.28 -13.43
N ALA A 88 -9.97 1.52 -13.47
CA ALA A 88 -9.64 2.24 -14.71
C ALA A 88 -8.20 2.02 -15.20
N LEU A 89 -7.32 1.45 -14.38
CA LEU A 89 -5.93 1.21 -14.74
C LEU A 89 -5.76 -0.14 -15.44
N PRO A 90 -5.02 -0.21 -16.57
CA PRO A 90 -4.63 -1.49 -17.14
C PRO A 90 -3.68 -2.22 -16.20
N LEU A 91 -3.69 -3.56 -16.22
CA LEU A 91 -2.82 -4.41 -15.40
C LEU A 91 -1.35 -3.98 -15.42
N GLY A 92 -0.80 -3.62 -16.59
CA GLY A 92 0.59 -3.15 -16.69
C GLY A 92 0.88 -1.88 -15.87
N ALA A 93 -0.09 -0.98 -15.73
CA ALA A 93 0.03 0.19 -14.87
C ALA A 93 -0.09 -0.18 -13.38
N LYS A 94 -0.99 -1.11 -13.04
CA LYS A 94 -1.12 -1.65 -11.67
C LYS A 94 0.19 -2.32 -11.20
N VAL A 95 0.83 -3.10 -12.08
CA VAL A 95 2.14 -3.71 -11.83
C VAL A 95 3.21 -2.65 -11.59
N LYS A 96 3.25 -1.59 -12.40
CA LYS A 96 4.21 -0.49 -12.17
C LYS A 96 3.97 0.24 -10.86
N LEU A 97 2.71 0.38 -10.46
CA LEU A 97 2.34 1.04 -9.22
C LEU A 97 2.72 0.24 -7.98
N ILE A 98 2.50 -1.08 -7.98
CA ILE A 98 2.92 -1.96 -6.88
C ILE A 98 4.45 -2.10 -6.81
N GLU A 99 5.16 -2.08 -7.95
CA GLU A 99 6.63 -2.01 -8.00
C GLU A 99 7.13 -0.72 -7.34
N ALA A 100 6.62 0.44 -7.77
CA ALA A 100 7.00 1.74 -7.21
C ALA A 100 6.72 1.85 -5.71
N TRP A 101 5.57 1.32 -5.25
CA TRP A 101 5.26 1.23 -3.82
C TRP A 101 6.24 0.30 -3.08
N SER A 102 6.52 -0.88 -3.62
CA SER A 102 7.44 -1.84 -3.00
C SER A 102 8.84 -1.24 -2.88
N GLU A 103 9.36 -0.63 -3.94
CA GLU A 103 10.69 0.01 -3.95
C GLU A 103 10.75 1.20 -2.97
N GLY A 104 9.74 2.08 -3.01
CA GLY A 104 9.69 3.28 -2.17
C GLY A 104 9.39 3.03 -0.69
N THR A 105 8.93 1.83 -0.30
CA THR A 105 8.63 1.49 1.10
C THR A 105 9.55 0.44 1.72
N GLN A 106 10.36 -0.26 0.91
CA GLN A 106 11.39 -1.21 1.35
C GLN A 106 12.77 -0.57 1.52
N ALA A 107 12.99 0.65 1.04
CA ALA A 107 14.29 1.34 1.13
C ALA A 107 14.79 1.59 2.58
N GLY A 108 13.95 1.36 3.60
CA GLY A 108 14.33 1.35 5.02
C GLY A 108 14.95 0.05 5.55
N GLU A 109 15.05 -1.02 4.75
CA GLU A 109 15.66 -2.31 5.14
C GLU A 109 17.07 -2.56 4.54
N ALA A 110 17.75 -1.53 4.02
CA ALA A 110 19.11 -1.62 3.47
C ALA A 110 20.21 -1.22 4.47
#